data_AF-A0A5C6YBG6-F1
#
_entry.id   AF-A0A5C6YBG6-F1
#
_cell.length_a   1.000
_cell.length_b   1.000
_cell.length_c   1.000
_cell.angle_alpha   90.00
_cell.angle_beta   90.00
_cell.angle_gamma   90.00
#
_symmetry.space_group_name_H-M   'P 1'
#
loop_
_entity.id
_entity.type
_entity.pdbx_description
1 polymer ?
#
loop_
_entity_poly.entity_id
_entity_poly.type
_entity_poly.pdbx_seq_one_letter_code
_entity_poly.pdbx_strand_id
1 'polypeptide(L)'
;MTKLKFLFVALFCAALVLQTTSCSTNDDGPGGEEVGNDVQITGISINPTSLSLEEGVTSNLVVSLEPSNATGTVTWSSSNPAVATVDSDGLVSSISEGTASIAAAIGTFSSVCDVTVTKEAVIVDDITLKGSDYYIIQLDEDSYSAIESKVIQDFRPDDTTKFLYVWDGTFEGGNSVGNNFYGLDQDWISLKVGNVGWSGAGFSVGSAYGDIDMTPMFDNPEDYYLHIGFKTGQSASSYLFILTDGQAEAKIAIGNDFNDDGTTYTSYKQLTRDNTWNSIDIPVTHLNQLGLFYNQTFQDVNIFTMLAGGNQGTTLDMDAVFFYKK
;
A
#
# COMPACT_ATOMS: atom_id res chain seq x y z
N MET A 1 -10.23 25.22 -45.07
CA MET A 1 -9.39 24.53 -46.08
C MET A 1 -9.58 23.03 -45.85
N THR A 2 -10.54 22.43 -46.57
CA THR A 2 -10.32 21.41 -47.63
C THR A 2 -10.08 20.03 -47.01
N LYS A 3 -10.82 18.93 -47.22
CA LYS A 3 -12.08 18.50 -47.88
C LYS A 3 -12.33 17.09 -47.28
N LEU A 4 -13.49 16.77 -46.72
CA LEU A 4 -14.67 16.14 -47.36
C LEU A 4 -14.47 14.71 -47.92
N LYS A 5 -15.20 13.72 -47.34
CA LYS A 5 -16.18 12.77 -47.96
C LYS A 5 -16.50 11.66 -46.95
N PHE A 6 -17.64 11.64 -46.24
CA PHE A 6 -18.97 11.13 -46.60
C PHE A 6 -18.98 9.79 -47.36
N LEU A 7 -19.55 8.73 -46.76
CA LEU A 7 -20.85 8.17 -47.19
C LEU A 7 -21.50 7.26 -46.13
N PHE A 8 -22.76 7.56 -45.85
CA PHE A 8 -23.76 6.72 -45.18
C PHE A 8 -24.19 5.55 -46.09
N VAL A 9 -24.72 4.47 -45.51
CA VAL A 9 -26.15 4.04 -45.58
C VAL A 9 -26.28 2.56 -45.21
N ALA A 10 -27.35 2.30 -44.47
CA ALA A 10 -27.75 1.05 -43.82
C ALA A 10 -28.41 0.00 -44.75
N LEU A 11 -28.66 -1.16 -44.14
CA LEU A 11 -29.98 -1.82 -44.01
C LEU A 11 -30.16 -3.23 -44.66
N PHE A 12 -30.54 -4.17 -43.78
CA PHE A 12 -31.53 -5.26 -43.89
C PHE A 12 -31.29 -6.55 -44.72
N CYS A 13 -31.39 -7.67 -43.97
CA CYS A 13 -32.10 -8.95 -44.20
C CYS A 13 -32.30 -9.51 -45.62
N ALA A 14 -31.94 -10.79 -45.80
CA ALA A 14 -32.87 -11.89 -46.11
C ALA A 14 -32.14 -13.26 -46.16
N ALA A 15 -32.80 -14.30 -45.67
CA ALA A 15 -32.43 -15.71 -45.86
C ALA A 15 -33.28 -16.33 -47.00
N LEU A 16 -32.72 -17.17 -47.88
CA LEU A 16 -33.47 -18.17 -48.66
C LEU A 16 -32.60 -19.28 -49.31
N VAL A 17 -32.63 -20.46 -48.69
CA VAL A 17 -32.82 -21.86 -49.18
C VAL A 17 -32.52 -22.29 -50.65
N LEU A 18 -31.63 -23.31 -50.74
CA LEU A 18 -31.50 -24.55 -51.57
C LEU A 18 -31.52 -24.60 -53.13
N GLN A 19 -30.79 -25.65 -53.59
CA GLN A 19 -30.85 -26.46 -54.84
C GLN A 19 -29.84 -26.06 -55.94
N THR A 20 -29.15 -26.95 -56.69
CA THR A 20 -29.16 -28.40 -56.93
C THR A 20 -27.75 -28.87 -57.35
N THR A 21 -27.50 -30.18 -57.27
CA THR A 21 -26.36 -30.93 -57.81
C THR A 21 -26.28 -30.92 -59.35
N SER A 22 -25.06 -30.91 -59.90
CA SER A 22 -24.74 -31.68 -61.13
C SER A 22 -23.25 -32.00 -61.18
N CYS A 23 -22.95 -33.28 -61.32
CA CYS A 23 -21.61 -33.82 -61.54
C CYS A 23 -21.42 -34.02 -63.05
N SER A 24 -20.27 -33.61 -63.60
CA SER A 24 -19.79 -34.02 -64.92
C SER A 24 -18.27 -34.15 -64.83
N THR A 25 -17.80 -35.35 -65.10
CA THR A 25 -16.44 -35.83 -64.90
C THR A 25 -15.53 -35.62 -66.12
N ASN A 26 -14.22 -35.77 -65.86
CA ASN A 26 -13.11 -36.21 -66.72
C ASN A 26 -12.06 -35.12 -67.06
N ASP A 27 -10.87 -35.21 -66.44
CA ASP A 27 -9.69 -35.91 -67.01
C ASP A 27 -8.35 -35.21 -66.65
N ASP A 28 -7.62 -35.86 -65.73
CA ASP A 28 -6.18 -36.06 -65.58
C ASP A 28 -5.13 -34.94 -65.73
N GLY A 29 -4.46 -34.68 -64.59
CA GLY A 29 -3.09 -34.18 -64.49
C GLY A 29 -2.62 -34.08 -63.02
N PRO A 30 -1.64 -34.86 -62.55
CA PRO A 30 -1.20 -34.87 -61.15
C PRO A 30 -0.10 -33.84 -60.90
N GLY A 31 -0.07 -33.20 -59.72
CA GLY A 31 1.08 -32.38 -59.34
C GLY A 31 0.90 -31.53 -58.10
N GLY A 32 1.36 -32.07 -56.96
CA GLY A 32 1.79 -31.27 -55.81
C GLY A 32 0.78 -31.18 -54.66
N GLU A 33 0.67 -32.23 -53.85
CA GLU A 33 0.45 -32.02 -52.43
C GLU A 33 1.74 -31.38 -51.90
N GLU A 34 1.69 -30.08 -51.59
CA GLU A 34 2.67 -29.43 -50.72
C GLU A 34 2.56 -30.11 -49.35
N VAL A 35 3.34 -31.18 -49.15
CA VAL A 35 3.52 -31.78 -47.83
C VAL A 35 4.27 -30.75 -47.00
N GLY A 36 3.52 -29.93 -46.26
CA GLY A 36 4.06 -29.08 -45.22
C GLY A 36 4.89 -29.95 -44.29
N ASN A 37 6.20 -29.79 -44.36
CA ASN A 37 7.14 -30.52 -43.52
C ASN A 37 7.04 -29.92 -42.12
N ASP A 38 6.11 -30.42 -41.28
CA ASP A 38 5.98 -30.01 -39.89
C ASP A 38 7.23 -30.45 -39.13
N VAL A 39 8.11 -29.49 -38.87
CA VAL A 39 9.38 -29.74 -38.22
C VAL A 39 9.12 -29.99 -36.74
N GLN A 40 9.29 -31.24 -36.32
CA GLN A 40 9.06 -31.67 -34.94
C GLN A 40 9.98 -30.91 -33.98
N ILE A 41 9.37 -30.29 -32.97
CA ILE A 41 10.09 -29.61 -31.89
C ILE A 41 10.80 -30.66 -31.03
N THR A 42 12.05 -30.37 -30.68
CA THR A 42 12.92 -31.17 -29.82
C THR A 42 13.38 -30.42 -28.58
N GLY A 43 13.17 -29.10 -28.53
CA GLY A 43 13.52 -28.27 -27.37
C GLY A 43 12.91 -26.87 -27.42
N ILE A 44 12.81 -26.27 -26.24
CA ILE A 44 12.41 -24.88 -26.01
C ILE A 44 13.39 -24.27 -25.01
N SER A 45 13.80 -23.02 -25.24
CA SER A 45 14.60 -22.26 -24.28
C SER A 45 14.06 -20.84 -24.14
N ILE A 46 14.16 -20.29 -22.94
CA ILE A 46 13.77 -18.92 -22.61
C ILE A 46 14.99 -18.05 -22.30
N ASN A 47 14.96 -16.79 -22.72
CA ASN A 47 15.99 -15.81 -22.42
C ASN A 47 15.36 -14.44 -22.13
N PRO A 48 15.71 -13.76 -21.02
CA PRO A 48 16.54 -14.25 -19.91
C PRO A 48 15.90 -15.39 -19.12
N THR A 49 16.73 -16.17 -18.40
CA THR A 49 16.28 -17.20 -17.44
C THR A 49 16.02 -16.63 -16.05
N SER A 50 16.38 -15.37 -15.81
CA SER A 50 16.09 -14.65 -14.57
C SER A 50 15.90 -13.16 -14.82
N LEU A 51 14.95 -12.54 -14.14
CA LEU A 51 14.67 -11.11 -14.16
C LEU A 51 14.68 -10.55 -12.73
N SER A 52 15.29 -9.39 -12.56
CA SER A 52 15.14 -8.53 -11.37
C SER A 52 14.49 -7.24 -11.83
N LEU A 53 13.26 -6.99 -11.43
CA LEU A 53 12.46 -5.84 -11.89
C LEU A 53 12.02 -5.00 -10.69
N GLU A 54 11.91 -3.70 -10.88
CA GLU A 54 11.18 -2.84 -9.94
C GLU A 54 9.68 -2.97 -10.20
N GLU A 55 8.86 -2.83 -9.16
CA GLU A 55 7.39 -2.87 -9.28
C GLU A 55 6.88 -1.93 -10.39
N GLY A 56 5.89 -2.38 -11.18
CA GLY A 56 5.37 -1.62 -12.31
C GLY A 56 6.23 -1.63 -13.59
N VAL A 57 7.46 -2.16 -13.55
CA VAL A 57 8.31 -2.32 -14.73
C VAL A 57 7.86 -3.52 -15.58
N THR A 58 8.09 -3.45 -16.89
CA THR A 58 7.84 -4.57 -17.81
C THR A 58 9.13 -5.03 -18.48
N SER A 59 9.19 -6.31 -18.83
CA SER A 59 10.34 -6.89 -19.55
C SER A 59 9.87 -8.03 -20.45
N ASN A 60 10.49 -8.14 -21.63
CA ASN A 60 10.07 -9.13 -22.62
C ASN A 60 10.94 -10.39 -22.54
N LEU A 61 10.29 -11.56 -22.51
CA LEU A 61 10.96 -12.85 -22.60
C LEU A 61 11.01 -13.30 -24.06
N VAL A 62 12.14 -13.89 -24.46
CA VAL A 62 12.35 -14.43 -25.81
C VAL A 62 12.39 -15.95 -25.74
N VAL A 63 11.59 -16.60 -26.57
CA VAL A 63 11.59 -18.06 -26.72
C VAL A 63 12.31 -18.46 -28.00
N SER A 64 13.18 -19.46 -27.90
CA SER A 64 13.80 -20.13 -29.04
C SER A 64 13.40 -21.60 -29.07
N LEU A 65 13.12 -22.11 -30.27
CA LEU A 65 12.73 -23.51 -30.51
C LEU A 65 13.87 -24.24 -31.21
N GLU A 66 13.99 -25.54 -30.92
CA GLU A 66 14.93 -26.44 -31.58
C GLU A 66 14.18 -27.54 -32.35
N PRO A 67 14.54 -27.80 -33.62
CA PRO A 67 15.47 -27.04 -34.45
C PRO A 67 14.93 -25.62 -34.77
N SER A 68 15.81 -24.69 -35.15
CA SER A 68 15.47 -23.25 -35.29
C SER A 68 14.36 -22.91 -36.29
N ASN A 69 13.98 -23.84 -37.18
CA ASN A 69 12.87 -23.70 -38.12
C ASN A 69 11.58 -24.40 -37.65
N ALA A 70 11.56 -24.95 -36.43
CA ALA A 70 10.35 -25.47 -35.82
C ALA A 70 9.38 -24.32 -35.50
N THR A 71 8.09 -24.58 -35.63
CA THR A 71 7.04 -23.60 -35.41
C THR A 71 5.99 -24.14 -34.46
N GLY A 72 5.41 -23.28 -33.64
CA GLY A 72 4.19 -23.59 -32.94
C GLY A 72 3.84 -22.53 -31.90
N THR A 73 2.68 -22.71 -31.27
CA THR A 73 2.12 -21.74 -30.33
C THR A 73 2.68 -21.99 -28.94
N VAL A 74 3.38 -20.99 -28.40
CA VAL A 74 3.85 -20.99 -27.02
C VAL A 74 2.70 -20.59 -26.09
N THR A 75 2.53 -21.33 -25.00
CA THR A 75 1.65 -20.95 -23.89
C THR A 75 2.46 -20.42 -22.73
N TRP A 76 1.98 -19.34 -22.13
CA TRP A 76 2.63 -18.64 -21.03
C TRP A 76 1.85 -18.83 -19.73
N SER A 77 2.57 -18.92 -18.61
CA SER A 77 1.96 -18.99 -17.28
C SER A 77 2.87 -18.39 -16.21
N SER A 78 2.27 -17.87 -15.14
CA SER A 78 2.96 -17.39 -13.94
C SER A 78 2.58 -18.26 -12.75
N SER A 79 3.58 -18.61 -11.93
CA SER A 79 3.35 -19.30 -10.66
C SER A 79 2.66 -18.40 -9.62
N ASN A 80 2.80 -17.08 -9.74
CA ASN A 80 2.18 -16.10 -8.85
C ASN A 80 1.79 -14.82 -9.62
N PRO A 81 0.59 -14.80 -10.24
CA PRO A 81 0.08 -13.62 -10.95
C PRO A 81 -0.08 -12.36 -10.11
N ALA A 82 -0.13 -12.47 -8.77
CA ALA A 82 -0.19 -11.31 -7.89
C ALA A 82 1.17 -10.59 -7.76
N VAL A 83 2.28 -11.28 -8.05
CA VAL A 83 3.65 -10.73 -8.06
C VAL A 83 4.10 -10.36 -9.47
N ALA A 84 3.91 -11.26 -10.45
CA ALA A 84 4.25 -10.98 -11.84
C ALA A 84 3.31 -11.71 -12.79
N THR A 85 2.86 -11.02 -13.84
CA THR A 85 2.03 -11.57 -14.91
C THR A 85 2.81 -11.65 -16.22
N VAL A 86 2.33 -12.45 -17.17
CA VAL A 86 2.87 -12.54 -18.52
C VAL A 86 1.72 -12.60 -19.52
N ASP A 87 1.83 -11.88 -20.63
CA ASP A 87 0.84 -11.90 -21.70
C ASP A 87 1.12 -12.98 -22.77
N SER A 88 0.32 -13.01 -23.83
CA SER A 88 0.49 -13.99 -24.91
C SER A 88 1.76 -13.81 -25.74
N ASP A 89 2.37 -12.63 -25.70
CA ASP A 89 3.55 -12.27 -26.48
C ASP A 89 4.86 -12.43 -25.66
N GLY A 90 4.74 -12.81 -24.38
CA GLY A 90 5.87 -12.99 -23.47
C GLY A 90 6.30 -11.72 -22.75
N LEU A 91 5.45 -10.68 -22.72
CA LEU A 91 5.69 -9.48 -21.94
C LEU A 91 5.35 -9.75 -20.47
N VAL A 92 6.37 -9.71 -19.62
CA VAL A 92 6.22 -9.82 -18.17
C VAL A 92 5.92 -8.44 -17.59
N SER A 93 4.88 -8.34 -16.75
CA SER A 93 4.56 -7.15 -15.95
C SER A 93 4.73 -7.47 -14.46
N SER A 94 5.59 -6.74 -13.76
CA SER A 94 5.73 -6.84 -12.30
C SER A 94 4.62 -6.08 -11.59
N ILE A 95 3.94 -6.74 -10.65
CA ILE A 95 2.72 -6.26 -9.99
C ILE A 95 2.98 -5.86 -8.55
N SER A 96 3.72 -6.66 -7.78
CA SER A 96 4.05 -6.39 -6.37
C SER A 96 5.35 -7.08 -5.97
N GLU A 97 5.99 -6.60 -4.91
CA GLU A 97 7.22 -7.18 -4.37
C GLU A 97 7.10 -8.70 -4.11
N GLY A 98 8.13 -9.44 -4.47
CA GLY A 98 8.22 -10.88 -4.20
C GLY A 98 8.85 -11.66 -5.35
N THR A 99 8.58 -12.97 -5.39
CA THR A 99 9.13 -13.86 -6.41
C THR A 99 8.04 -14.64 -7.16
N ALA A 100 8.21 -14.80 -8.47
CA ALA A 100 7.36 -15.62 -9.33
C ALA A 100 8.20 -16.33 -10.40
N SER A 101 7.75 -17.49 -10.87
CA SER A 101 8.35 -18.19 -12.01
C SER A 101 7.41 -18.09 -13.22
N ILE A 102 7.96 -17.66 -14.35
CA ILE A 102 7.25 -17.53 -15.62
C ILE A 102 7.65 -18.69 -16.53
N ALA A 103 6.68 -19.50 -16.95
CA ALA A 103 6.90 -20.67 -17.79
C ALA A 103 6.36 -20.47 -19.20
N ALA A 104 7.21 -20.75 -20.20
CA ALA A 104 6.85 -20.91 -21.61
C ALA A 104 6.75 -22.40 -21.92
N ALA A 105 5.65 -22.85 -22.53
CA ALA A 105 5.42 -24.25 -22.86
C ALA A 105 4.93 -24.44 -24.30
N ILE A 106 5.32 -25.57 -24.89
CA ILE A 106 4.82 -26.03 -26.20
C ILE A 106 4.75 -27.56 -26.20
N GLY A 107 3.53 -28.10 -26.26
CA GLY A 107 3.31 -29.54 -26.10
C GLY A 107 3.85 -30.04 -24.75
N THR A 108 4.82 -30.95 -24.79
CA THR A 108 5.47 -31.50 -23.57
C THR A 108 6.76 -30.76 -23.18
N PHE A 109 7.19 -29.77 -23.97
CA PHE A 109 8.41 -29.00 -23.69
C PHE A 109 8.06 -27.75 -22.88
N SER A 110 8.91 -27.40 -21.91
CA SER A 110 8.77 -26.18 -21.12
C SER A 110 10.12 -25.59 -20.73
N SER A 111 10.18 -24.27 -20.55
CA SER A 111 11.32 -23.53 -20.03
C SER A 111 10.84 -22.42 -19.10
N VAL A 112 11.63 -22.10 -18.07
CA VAL A 112 11.22 -21.20 -16.98
C VAL A 112 12.19 -20.02 -16.85
N CYS A 113 11.64 -18.84 -16.57
CA CYS A 113 12.36 -17.66 -16.10
C CYS A 113 11.92 -17.33 -14.66
N ASP A 114 12.88 -17.18 -13.76
CA ASP A 114 12.60 -16.73 -12.39
C ASP A 114 12.58 -15.20 -12.32
N VAL A 115 11.54 -14.63 -11.70
CA VAL A 115 11.33 -13.19 -11.59
C VAL A 115 11.39 -12.82 -10.11
N THR A 116 12.26 -11.87 -9.78
CA THR A 116 12.28 -11.18 -8.49
C THR A 116 11.81 -9.75 -8.72
N VAL A 117 10.76 -9.34 -8.02
CA VAL A 117 10.25 -7.97 -8.04
C VAL A 117 10.69 -7.30 -6.74
N THR A 118 11.40 -6.19 -6.86
CA THR A 118 11.77 -5.31 -5.76
C THR A 118 10.86 -4.08 -5.80
N LYS A 119 10.54 -3.52 -4.64
CA LYS A 119 9.85 -2.23 -4.57
C LYS A 119 10.76 -1.11 -5.08
N GLU A 120 10.21 -0.12 -5.78
CA GLU A 120 10.95 1.10 -6.10
C GLU A 120 11.24 1.83 -4.77
N ALA A 121 12.52 2.16 -4.54
CA ALA A 121 12.88 2.91 -3.34
C ALA A 121 12.30 4.32 -3.43
N VAL A 122 11.20 4.59 -2.72
CA VAL A 122 10.69 5.94 -2.67
C VAL A 122 11.64 6.79 -1.83
N ILE A 123 12.28 7.77 -2.47
CA ILE A 123 13.06 8.77 -1.77
C ILE A 123 12.08 9.72 -1.09
N VAL A 124 11.74 9.42 0.16
CA VAL A 124 11.12 10.40 1.05
C VAL A 124 12.15 11.50 1.21
N ASP A 125 11.91 12.64 0.57
CA ASP A 125 12.88 13.74 0.55
C ASP A 125 13.26 14.10 2.00
N ASP A 126 14.57 14.14 2.27
CA ASP A 126 15.21 14.46 3.56
C ASP A 126 14.70 15.81 4.12
N ILE A 127 13.97 16.58 3.31
CA ILE A 127 13.31 17.81 3.72
C ILE A 127 12.21 17.61 4.79
N THR A 128 11.53 16.46 4.84
CA THR A 128 10.36 16.26 5.73
C THR A 128 10.66 15.45 7.00
N LEU A 129 11.72 14.63 7.01
CA LEU A 129 12.17 13.81 8.16
C LEU A 129 13.58 14.21 8.64
N LYS A 130 13.73 15.48 9.07
CA LYS A 130 15.02 16.08 9.48
C LYS A 130 15.45 15.82 10.91
N GLY A 131 14.68 15.06 11.69
CA GLY A 131 15.01 14.77 13.07
C GLY A 131 16.35 14.05 13.18
N SER A 132 17.02 14.24 14.31
CA SER A 132 18.25 13.52 14.66
C SER A 132 17.96 12.20 15.37
N ASP A 133 16.90 12.17 16.17
CA ASP A 133 16.43 11.00 16.92
C ASP A 133 14.92 10.82 16.68
N TYR A 134 14.46 9.57 16.60
CA TYR A 134 13.06 9.24 16.38
C TYR A 134 12.52 8.17 17.33
N TYR A 135 11.30 8.36 17.81
CA TYR A 135 10.53 7.37 18.56
C TYR A 135 9.22 7.15 17.81
N ILE A 136 9.14 6.05 17.07
CA ILE A 136 8.11 5.85 16.05
C ILE A 136 6.89 5.19 16.67
N ILE A 137 5.70 5.76 16.51
CA ILE A 137 4.43 5.16 16.95
C ILE A 137 3.69 4.59 15.74
N GLN A 138 3.62 5.36 14.65
CA GLN A 138 3.11 4.92 13.36
C GLN A 138 3.87 5.61 12.24
N LEU A 139 4.38 4.83 11.30
CA LEU A 139 5.04 5.31 10.09
C LEU A 139 5.02 4.19 9.05
N ASP A 140 4.80 4.54 7.78
CA ASP A 140 4.88 3.59 6.69
C ASP A 140 6.30 3.02 6.53
N GLU A 141 6.41 1.87 5.87
CA GLU A 141 7.66 1.11 5.80
C GLU A 141 8.77 1.82 5.01
N ASP A 142 8.40 2.55 3.95
CA ASP A 142 9.37 3.25 3.11
C ASP A 142 9.95 4.46 3.86
N SER A 143 9.07 5.24 4.49
CA SER A 143 9.47 6.36 5.35
C SER A 143 10.29 5.90 6.54
N TYR A 144 9.94 4.76 7.16
CA TYR A 144 10.73 4.18 8.24
C TYR A 144 12.13 3.79 7.75
N SER A 145 12.22 3.06 6.65
CA SER A 145 13.49 2.61 6.07
C SER A 145 14.43 3.78 5.76
N ALA A 146 13.88 4.94 5.37
CA ALA A 146 14.65 6.15 5.12
C ALA A 146 15.33 6.74 6.37
N ILE A 147 14.81 6.47 7.57
CA ILE A 147 15.32 7.00 8.84
C ILE A 147 15.70 5.94 9.87
N GLU A 148 15.71 4.65 9.51
CA GLU A 148 15.94 3.53 10.43
C GLU A 148 17.17 3.74 11.34
N SER A 149 18.28 4.24 10.77
CA SER A 149 19.52 4.53 11.51
C SER A 149 19.41 5.62 12.59
N LYS A 150 18.32 6.40 12.60
CA LYS A 150 18.02 7.47 13.56
C LYS A 150 16.91 7.09 14.54
N VAL A 151 16.33 5.89 14.40
CA VAL A 151 15.25 5.41 15.28
C VAL A 151 15.86 4.93 16.60
N ILE A 152 15.42 5.55 17.69
CA ILE A 152 15.82 5.21 19.07
C ILE A 152 14.91 4.11 19.62
N GLN A 153 13.60 4.23 19.42
CA GLN A 153 12.63 3.19 19.75
C GLN A 153 11.55 3.08 18.67
N ASP A 154 11.24 1.85 18.27
CA ASP A 154 10.16 1.52 17.35
C ASP A 154 8.97 0.94 18.12
N PHE A 155 7.87 1.68 18.13
CA PHE A 155 6.60 1.30 18.75
C PHE A 155 5.52 0.94 17.72
N ARG A 156 5.86 0.81 16.44
CA ARG A 156 4.90 0.38 15.41
C ARG A 156 4.31 -1.00 15.76
N PRO A 157 3.04 -1.26 15.44
CA PRO A 157 2.42 -2.57 15.65
C PRO A 157 3.23 -3.72 15.05
N ASP A 158 3.30 -4.83 15.77
CA ASP A 158 3.85 -6.10 15.33
C ASP A 158 2.95 -7.27 15.77
N ASP A 159 3.35 -8.50 15.47
CA ASP A 159 2.53 -9.70 15.76
C ASP A 159 2.67 -10.21 17.20
N THR A 160 3.43 -9.54 18.07
CA THR A 160 3.90 -10.15 19.34
C THR A 160 3.84 -9.25 20.58
N THR A 161 4.34 -8.03 20.49
CA THR A 161 4.62 -7.15 21.62
C THR A 161 3.88 -5.82 21.53
N LYS A 162 3.52 -5.38 20.33
CA LYS A 162 2.95 -4.06 20.08
C LYS A 162 1.76 -4.16 19.15
N PHE A 163 0.65 -3.48 19.42
CA PHE A 163 -0.52 -3.57 18.55
C PHE A 163 -1.40 -2.33 18.65
N LEU A 164 -2.09 -2.00 17.57
CA LEU A 164 -3.19 -1.04 17.61
C LEU A 164 -4.43 -1.73 18.19
N TYR A 165 -4.76 -1.42 19.44
CA TYR A 165 -5.95 -1.92 20.11
C TYR A 165 -7.13 -0.98 19.86
N VAL A 166 -8.12 -1.45 19.10
CA VAL A 166 -9.40 -0.74 18.90
C VAL A 166 -10.41 -1.24 19.94
N TRP A 167 -11.06 -0.33 20.66
CA TRP A 167 -12.04 -0.71 21.68
C TRP A 167 -13.28 -1.35 21.06
N ASP A 168 -13.80 -2.39 21.73
CA ASP A 168 -14.89 -3.19 21.20
C ASP A 168 -16.15 -2.36 20.90
N GLY A 169 -16.71 -2.57 19.70
CA GLY A 169 -17.91 -1.89 19.22
C GLY A 169 -17.78 -0.38 19.00
N THR A 170 -16.57 0.18 19.01
CA THR A 170 -16.37 1.63 18.88
C THR A 170 -16.11 2.09 17.44
N PHE A 171 -14.91 1.84 16.91
CA PHE A 171 -14.56 2.12 15.54
C PHE A 171 -14.96 0.98 14.61
N GLU A 172 -15.49 1.33 13.45
CA GLU A 172 -15.65 0.43 12.31
C GLU A 172 -14.37 0.47 11.45
N GLY A 173 -13.96 -0.70 10.94
CA GLY A 173 -12.79 -0.81 10.07
C GLY A 173 -13.00 -0.09 8.73
N GLY A 174 -11.98 0.64 8.29
CA GLY A 174 -11.88 1.16 6.94
C GLY A 174 -10.52 0.77 6.36
N ASN A 175 -10.51 0.31 5.11
CA ASN A 175 -9.26 0.16 4.37
C ASN A 175 -8.77 1.56 3.98
N SER A 176 -7.51 1.87 4.23
CA SER A 176 -6.84 3.02 3.64
C SER A 176 -6.66 2.77 2.13
N VAL A 177 -6.84 3.81 1.32
CA VAL A 177 -6.68 3.75 -0.15
C VAL A 177 -6.18 5.08 -0.70
N GLY A 178 -5.02 5.09 -1.32
CA GLY A 178 -4.41 6.25 -1.98
C GLY A 178 -3.09 6.68 -1.33
N ASN A 179 -2.74 7.95 -1.48
CA ASN A 179 -1.47 8.46 -0.95
C ASN A 179 -1.55 8.80 0.55
N ASN A 180 -0.56 8.31 1.29
CA ASN A 180 -0.35 8.55 2.72
C ASN A 180 0.16 9.99 2.98
N PHE A 181 0.56 10.31 4.22
CA PHE A 181 0.95 11.66 4.60
C PHE A 181 2.13 12.22 3.78
N TYR A 182 3.10 11.36 3.45
CA TYR A 182 4.26 11.74 2.64
C TYR A 182 4.02 11.62 1.13
N GLY A 183 2.79 11.31 0.71
CA GLY A 183 2.45 11.17 -0.69
C GLY A 183 2.78 9.80 -1.27
N LEU A 184 3.05 8.80 -0.43
CA LEU A 184 3.40 7.43 -0.84
C LEU A 184 2.14 6.59 -1.01
N ASP A 185 2.12 5.68 -1.99
CA ASP A 185 1.04 4.70 -2.14
C ASP A 185 1.24 3.57 -1.11
N GLN A 186 0.95 3.90 0.15
CA GLN A 186 1.13 3.07 1.33
C GLN A 186 -0.08 3.21 2.25
N ASP A 187 -0.34 2.18 3.05
CA ASP A 187 -1.46 2.17 3.99
C ASP A 187 -1.23 3.16 5.16
N TRP A 188 -2.34 3.67 5.70
CA TRP A 188 -2.38 4.47 6.92
C TRP A 188 -3.49 3.99 7.86
N ILE A 189 -3.51 4.51 9.08
CA ILE A 189 -4.55 4.20 10.06
C ILE A 189 -5.83 4.99 9.74
N SER A 190 -6.90 4.29 9.37
CA SER A 190 -8.21 4.89 9.11
C SER A 190 -9.25 4.36 10.10
N LEU A 191 -9.60 5.16 11.11
CA LEU A 191 -10.61 4.82 12.11
C LEU A 191 -11.91 5.57 11.84
N LYS A 192 -13.04 4.87 11.81
CA LYS A 192 -14.36 5.50 11.59
C LYS A 192 -15.27 5.22 12.78
N VAL A 193 -15.74 6.28 13.45
CA VAL A 193 -16.68 6.16 14.57
C VAL A 193 -17.92 5.42 14.09
N GLY A 194 -18.18 4.25 14.72
CA GLY A 194 -19.31 3.39 14.40
C GLY A 194 -20.60 3.87 15.05
N ASN A 195 -21.36 2.95 15.64
CA ASN A 195 -22.66 3.24 16.23
C ASN A 195 -22.59 3.97 17.59
N VAL A 196 -21.45 3.90 18.29
CA VAL A 196 -21.27 4.53 19.59
C VAL A 196 -20.73 5.94 19.41
N GLY A 197 -21.35 6.92 20.09
CA GLY A 197 -20.99 8.33 19.98
C GLY A 197 -19.56 8.66 20.45
N TRP A 198 -18.94 7.81 21.25
CA TRP A 198 -17.55 7.89 21.68
C TRP A 198 -16.80 6.63 21.28
N SER A 199 -15.66 6.79 20.61
CA SER A 199 -14.81 5.70 20.16
C SER A 199 -13.36 5.91 20.53
N GLY A 200 -12.63 4.81 20.76
CA GLY A 200 -11.24 4.88 21.18
C GLY A 200 -10.39 3.74 20.66
N ALA A 201 -9.13 4.05 20.43
CA ALA A 201 -8.09 3.12 20.05
C ALA A 201 -6.76 3.54 20.67
N GLY A 202 -5.85 2.60 20.90
CA GLY A 202 -4.53 2.90 21.45
C GLY A 202 -3.43 2.01 20.88
N PHE A 203 -2.26 2.59 20.67
CA PHE A 203 -1.05 1.85 20.36
C PHE A 203 -0.53 1.25 21.66
N SER A 204 -0.83 -0.03 21.86
CA SER A 204 -0.45 -0.80 23.03
C SER A 204 0.97 -1.32 22.86
N VAL A 205 1.79 -1.14 23.90
CA VAL A 205 3.13 -1.72 24.02
C VAL A 205 3.12 -2.62 25.25
N GLY A 206 3.04 -3.93 25.01
CA GLY A 206 2.92 -4.92 26.07
C GLY A 206 4.24 -5.19 26.77
N SER A 207 4.16 -5.73 27.99
CA SER A 207 5.33 -6.05 28.82
C SER A 207 6.44 -6.89 28.15
N ALA A 208 6.12 -7.69 27.13
CA ALA A 208 7.11 -8.48 26.38
C ALA A 208 8.05 -7.63 25.50
N TYR A 209 7.68 -6.38 25.19
CA TYR A 209 8.57 -5.42 24.53
C TYR A 209 9.77 -5.05 25.42
N GLY A 210 9.56 -5.03 26.74
CA GLY A 210 10.50 -4.50 27.73
C GLY A 210 10.21 -3.04 28.08
N ASP A 211 11.22 -2.38 28.63
CA ASP A 211 11.11 -1.00 29.11
C ASP A 211 11.01 -0.01 27.93
N ILE A 212 10.03 0.87 28.02
CA ILE A 212 9.90 2.08 27.20
C ILE A 212 10.75 3.16 27.87
N ASP A 213 11.73 3.71 27.15
CA ASP A 213 12.67 4.70 27.67
C ASP A 213 12.61 5.99 26.85
N MET A 214 11.79 6.92 27.34
CA MET A 214 11.67 8.26 26.78
C MET A 214 12.41 9.32 27.61
N THR A 215 13.32 8.90 28.49
CA THR A 215 14.07 9.81 29.38
C THR A 215 14.91 10.88 28.66
N PRO A 216 15.40 10.70 27.41
CA PRO A 216 16.03 11.80 26.69
C PRO A 216 15.12 13.02 26.48
N MET A 217 13.79 12.80 26.42
CA MET A 217 12.79 13.88 26.33
C MET A 217 12.57 14.58 27.67
N PHE A 218 12.82 13.90 28.79
CA PHE A 218 12.86 14.54 30.11
C PHE A 218 14.10 15.42 30.28
N ASP A 219 15.26 14.94 29.78
CA ASP A 219 16.53 15.63 29.91
C ASP A 219 16.61 16.89 29.03
N ASN A 220 15.99 16.88 27.83
CA ASN A 220 16.04 17.97 26.86
C ASN A 220 14.67 18.24 26.20
N PRO A 221 13.62 18.57 26.97
CA PRO A 221 12.24 18.65 26.48
C PRO A 221 12.01 19.73 25.41
N GLU A 222 12.87 20.73 25.34
CA GLU A 222 12.85 21.79 24.32
C GLU A 222 13.27 21.32 22.92
N ASP A 223 14.01 20.22 22.83
CA ASP A 223 14.52 19.70 21.56
C ASP A 223 13.53 18.72 20.90
N TYR A 224 12.57 18.18 21.65
CA TYR A 224 11.66 17.13 21.19
C TYR A 224 10.25 17.65 20.89
N TYR A 225 9.68 17.07 19.84
CA TYR A 225 8.31 17.33 19.39
C TYR A 225 7.59 16.00 19.12
N LEU A 226 6.30 15.95 19.44
CA LEU A 226 5.38 14.95 18.92
C LEU A 226 4.83 15.45 17.57
N HIS A 227 5.14 14.72 16.50
CA HIS A 227 4.55 14.90 15.19
C HIS A 227 3.33 13.99 15.04
N ILE A 228 2.26 14.53 14.45
CA ILE A 228 1.08 13.75 14.07
C ILE A 228 0.60 14.24 12.71
N GLY A 229 0.68 13.38 11.70
CA GLY A 229 -0.02 13.54 10.42
C GLY A 229 -1.46 13.01 10.53
N PHE A 230 -2.43 13.79 10.08
CA PHE A 230 -3.83 13.37 10.09
C PHE A 230 -4.66 14.11 9.03
N LYS A 231 -5.82 13.54 8.69
CA LYS A 231 -6.83 14.21 7.87
C LYS A 231 -8.25 13.89 8.33
N THR A 232 -9.17 14.78 7.99
CA THR A 232 -10.60 14.63 8.26
C THR A 232 -11.40 15.49 7.28
N GLY A 233 -12.60 15.04 6.91
CA GLY A 233 -13.54 15.79 6.07
C GLY A 233 -14.77 16.31 6.82
N GLN A 234 -14.90 16.02 8.13
CA GLN A 234 -16.14 16.19 8.87
C GLN A 234 -16.14 17.51 9.66
N SER A 235 -17.08 18.41 9.34
CA SER A 235 -17.19 19.78 9.87
C SER A 235 -17.26 19.91 11.40
N ALA A 236 -17.69 18.86 12.11
CA ALA A 236 -17.89 18.86 13.56
C ALA A 236 -16.97 17.90 14.33
N SER A 237 -15.94 17.33 13.69
CA SER A 237 -15.05 16.40 14.38
C SER A 237 -14.20 17.07 15.46
N SER A 238 -14.01 16.34 16.56
CA SER A 238 -13.06 16.61 17.64
C SER A 238 -12.38 15.30 18.02
N TYR A 239 -11.10 15.39 18.34
CA TYR A 239 -10.26 14.26 18.70
C TYR A 239 -9.52 14.56 20.00
N LEU A 240 -9.38 13.57 20.87
CA LEU A 240 -8.52 13.66 22.05
C LEU A 240 -7.36 12.71 21.88
N PHE A 241 -6.16 13.25 21.86
CA PHE A 241 -4.93 12.47 21.90
C PHE A 241 -4.42 12.40 23.32
N ILE A 242 -4.09 11.19 23.75
CA ILE A 242 -3.68 10.90 25.12
C ILE A 242 -2.33 10.18 25.07
N LEU A 243 -1.36 10.73 25.80
CA LEU A 243 -0.02 10.15 25.95
C LEU A 243 0.23 9.86 27.42
N THR A 244 1.05 8.85 27.72
CA THR A 244 1.34 8.45 29.11
C THR A 244 2.81 8.10 29.30
N ASP A 245 3.31 8.31 30.52
CA ASP A 245 4.62 7.86 31.01
C ASP A 245 4.47 6.75 32.06
N GLY A 246 3.29 6.12 32.11
CA GLY A 246 2.93 5.10 33.10
C GLY A 246 2.56 5.65 34.47
N GLN A 247 2.69 6.96 34.72
CA GLN A 247 2.30 7.61 35.98
C GLN A 247 1.26 8.72 35.76
N ALA A 248 1.41 9.48 34.68
CA ALA A 248 0.53 10.57 34.30
C ALA A 248 0.07 10.44 32.84
N GLU A 249 -0.91 11.27 32.49
CA GLU A 249 -1.41 11.40 31.12
C GLU A 249 -1.40 12.86 30.69
N ALA A 250 -0.97 13.14 29.46
CA ALA A 250 -1.27 14.39 28.77
C ALA A 250 -2.42 14.17 27.80
N LYS A 251 -3.45 15.01 27.88
CA LYS A 251 -4.65 14.94 27.02
C LYS A 251 -4.77 16.21 26.18
N ILE A 252 -4.85 16.05 24.85
CA ILE A 252 -4.77 17.14 23.89
C ILE A 252 -5.96 17.08 22.94
N ALA A 253 -6.83 18.08 23.03
CA ALA A 253 -7.96 18.20 22.12
C ALA A 253 -7.54 18.83 20.78
N ILE A 254 -7.94 18.22 19.67
CA ILE A 254 -7.64 18.67 18.32
C ILE A 254 -8.95 18.81 17.53
N GLY A 255 -9.08 19.88 16.74
CA GLY A 255 -10.32 20.23 16.06
C GLY A 255 -11.18 21.14 16.94
N ASN A 256 -12.33 20.68 17.41
CA ASN A 256 -13.14 21.43 18.37
C ASN A 256 -12.75 21.07 19.81
N ASP A 257 -13.25 21.81 20.79
CA ASP A 257 -13.18 21.40 22.20
C ASP A 257 -13.73 19.98 22.37
N PHE A 258 -13.05 19.20 23.20
CA PHE A 258 -13.38 17.79 23.44
C PHE A 258 -13.94 17.63 24.84
N ASN A 259 -15.07 16.93 25.01
CA ASN A 259 -15.61 16.62 26.33
C ASN A 259 -15.41 15.12 26.62
N ASP A 260 -14.56 14.80 27.58
CA ASP A 260 -14.33 13.43 28.06
C ASP A 260 -14.95 13.30 29.45
N ASP A 261 -16.04 12.55 29.54
CA ASP A 261 -16.80 12.29 30.79
C ASP A 261 -17.06 13.55 31.64
N GLY A 262 -17.58 14.62 31.02
CA GLY A 262 -17.91 15.87 31.69
C GLY A 262 -16.75 16.83 31.87
N THR A 263 -15.51 16.42 31.58
CA THR A 263 -14.34 17.30 31.55
C THR A 263 -14.13 17.85 30.15
N THR A 264 -14.14 19.17 30.00
CA THR A 264 -13.88 19.82 28.70
C THR A 264 -12.41 20.18 28.55
N TYR A 265 -11.81 19.67 27.48
CA TYR A 265 -10.46 19.97 27.01
C TYR A 265 -10.56 20.98 25.88
N THR A 266 -10.01 22.17 26.11
CA THR A 266 -9.98 23.21 25.08
C THR A 266 -9.10 22.78 23.92
N SER A 267 -9.58 23.01 22.70
CA SER A 267 -8.85 22.72 21.47
C SER A 267 -7.46 23.35 21.49
N TYR A 268 -6.42 22.53 21.39
CA TYR A 268 -5.03 22.95 21.17
C TYR A 268 -4.85 23.55 19.77
N LYS A 269 -5.40 22.89 18.74
CA LYS A 269 -5.30 23.35 17.35
C LYS A 269 -6.56 23.00 16.57
N GLN A 270 -7.07 23.99 15.84
CA GLN A 270 -8.14 23.81 14.85
C GLN A 270 -7.65 23.02 13.64
N LEU A 271 -8.56 22.30 13.00
CA LEU A 271 -8.26 21.51 11.81
C LEU A 271 -8.91 22.07 10.55
N THR A 272 -8.18 21.94 9.45
CA THR A 272 -8.74 22.00 8.10
C THR A 272 -9.54 20.71 7.85
N ARG A 273 -10.76 20.85 7.33
CA ARG A 273 -11.74 19.75 7.21
C ARG A 273 -12.12 19.48 5.77
N ASP A 274 -11.09 19.43 4.91
CA ASP A 274 -11.19 19.29 3.47
C ASP A 274 -10.68 17.92 2.99
N ASN A 275 -10.47 16.98 3.92
CA ASN A 275 -9.93 15.65 3.66
C ASN A 275 -8.50 15.65 3.09
N THR A 276 -7.74 16.72 3.29
CA THR A 276 -6.32 16.80 2.94
C THR A 276 -5.44 16.50 4.15
N TRP A 277 -4.25 15.97 3.92
CA TRP A 277 -3.26 15.73 4.97
C TRP A 277 -2.81 17.05 5.61
N ASN A 278 -2.92 17.08 6.94
CA ASN A 278 -2.45 18.15 7.79
C ASN A 278 -1.52 17.55 8.85
N SER A 279 -0.75 18.39 9.51
CA SER A 279 0.06 17.96 10.65
C SER A 279 0.06 18.95 11.80
N ILE A 280 0.42 18.42 12.96
CA ILE A 280 0.75 19.19 14.15
C ILE A 280 2.09 18.71 14.69
N ASP A 281 2.90 19.68 15.11
CA ASP A 281 4.05 19.46 15.97
C ASP A 281 3.70 20.01 17.34
N ILE A 282 3.70 19.14 18.35
CA ILE A 282 3.45 19.51 19.74
C ILE A 282 4.79 19.43 20.47
N PRO A 283 5.34 20.55 20.98
CA PRO A 283 6.56 20.52 21.77
C PRO A 283 6.40 19.63 23.01
N VAL A 284 7.40 18.84 23.38
CA VAL A 284 7.36 18.07 24.64
C VAL A 284 7.23 19.01 25.85
N THR A 285 7.78 20.22 25.79
CA THR A 285 7.53 21.25 26.81
C THR A 285 6.05 21.59 27.02
N HIS A 286 5.19 21.42 26.00
CA HIS A 286 3.74 21.55 26.18
C HIS A 286 3.15 20.33 26.91
N LEU A 287 3.63 19.12 26.63
CA LEU A 287 3.25 17.90 27.36
C LEU A 287 3.62 18.01 28.84
N ASN A 288 4.79 18.58 29.15
CA ASN A 288 5.23 18.87 30.52
C ASN A 288 4.25 19.81 31.25
N GLN A 289 3.68 20.80 30.57
CA GLN A 289 2.66 21.70 31.15
C GLN A 289 1.36 20.96 31.48
N LEU A 290 1.10 19.85 30.79
CA LEU A 290 -0.03 18.96 31.03
C LEU A 290 0.29 17.86 32.07
N GLY A 291 1.53 17.82 32.58
CA GLY A 291 1.95 16.91 33.65
C GLY A 291 2.64 15.62 33.20
N LEU A 292 2.97 15.49 31.91
CA LEU A 292 3.66 14.34 31.36
C LEU A 292 5.14 14.63 31.20
N PHE A 293 6.03 13.84 31.82
CA PHE A 293 7.44 14.21 31.95
C PHE A 293 8.43 13.16 31.45
N TYR A 294 8.08 11.87 31.39
CA TYR A 294 8.99 10.79 30.95
C TYR A 294 10.28 10.67 31.77
N ASN A 295 10.23 10.92 33.09
CA ASN A 295 11.41 10.94 33.96
C ASN A 295 11.90 9.57 34.45
N GLN A 296 11.29 8.48 33.94
CA GLN A 296 11.62 7.10 34.25
C GLN A 296 11.18 6.20 33.10
N THR A 297 11.68 4.97 33.07
CA THR A 297 11.15 3.94 32.17
C THR A 297 9.79 3.45 32.63
N PHE A 298 8.99 2.96 31.69
CA PHE A 298 7.65 2.41 31.93
C PHE A 298 7.36 1.28 30.95
N GLN A 299 6.27 0.54 31.16
CA GLN A 299 5.92 -0.64 30.36
C GLN A 299 4.42 -0.92 30.43
N ASP A 300 3.92 -1.75 29.51
CA ASP A 300 2.55 -2.29 29.53
C ASP A 300 1.47 -1.19 29.52
N VAL A 301 1.55 -0.30 28.53
CA VAL A 301 0.67 0.87 28.39
C VAL A 301 0.21 1.05 26.96
N ASN A 302 -0.83 1.86 26.76
CA ASN A 302 -1.10 2.48 25.47
C ASN A 302 -0.26 3.76 25.36
N ILE A 303 0.85 3.72 24.62
CA ILE A 303 1.79 4.85 24.54
C ILE A 303 1.16 6.07 23.85
N PHE A 304 0.20 5.82 22.96
CA PHE A 304 -0.62 6.83 22.33
C PHE A 304 -2.05 6.31 22.17
N THR A 305 -3.00 7.00 22.78
CA THR A 305 -4.43 6.72 22.67
C THR A 305 -5.13 7.85 21.94
N MET A 306 -6.09 7.50 21.10
CA MET A 306 -6.91 8.43 20.35
C MET A 306 -8.38 8.18 20.66
N LEU A 307 -9.09 9.24 21.05
CA LEU A 307 -10.53 9.24 21.16
C LEU A 307 -11.11 10.10 20.05
N ALA A 308 -12.17 9.61 19.41
CA ALA A 308 -12.96 10.36 18.46
C ALA A 308 -14.44 10.17 18.80
N GLY A 309 -15.25 11.20 18.56
CA GLY A 309 -16.65 11.09 18.87
C GLY A 309 -17.48 12.32 18.52
N GLY A 310 -18.67 12.38 19.10
CA GLY A 310 -19.66 13.42 18.88
C GLY A 310 -20.68 13.09 17.78
N ASN A 311 -20.26 12.42 16.69
CA ASN A 311 -21.15 11.98 15.62
C ASN A 311 -20.68 10.66 14.98
N GLN A 312 -21.63 9.77 14.69
CA GLN A 312 -21.39 8.57 13.86
C GLN A 312 -20.79 8.96 12.50
N GLY A 313 -19.83 8.18 12.03
CA GLY A 313 -19.15 8.39 10.75
C GLY A 313 -18.02 9.43 10.79
N THR A 314 -17.68 9.97 11.97
CA THR A 314 -16.46 10.76 12.15
C THR A 314 -15.25 9.87 11.84
N THR A 315 -14.42 10.25 10.87
CA THR A 315 -13.18 9.54 10.57
C THR A 315 -11.99 10.22 11.24
N LEU A 316 -11.03 9.41 11.65
CA LEU A 316 -9.71 9.81 12.08
C LEU A 316 -8.73 9.03 11.22
N ASP A 317 -8.21 9.70 10.20
CA ASP A 317 -7.15 9.19 9.35
C ASP A 317 -5.82 9.71 9.91
N MET A 318 -4.88 8.81 10.18
CA MET A 318 -3.61 9.11 10.84
C MET A 318 -2.44 8.38 10.18
N ASP A 319 -1.34 9.09 10.07
CA ASP A 319 -0.06 8.61 9.58
C ASP A 319 1.05 9.50 10.14
N ALA A 320 2.33 9.11 10.03
CA ALA A 320 3.46 9.90 10.51
C ALA A 320 3.27 10.36 11.98
N VAL A 321 3.11 9.39 12.89
CA VAL A 321 2.97 9.62 14.33
C VAL A 321 4.27 9.21 15.00
N PHE A 322 5.02 10.16 15.50
CA PHE A 322 6.31 9.89 16.15
C PHE A 322 6.74 11.08 17.00
N PHE A 323 7.62 10.81 17.96
CA PHE A 323 8.45 11.87 18.51
C PHE A 323 9.72 12.00 17.70
N TYR A 324 10.22 13.22 17.57
CA TYR A 324 11.53 13.47 16.98
C TYR A 324 12.29 14.57 17.72
N LYS A 325 13.61 14.46 17.70
CA LYS A 325 14.53 15.53 18.11
C LYS A 325 14.84 16.42 16.93
N LYS A 326 14.57 17.72 17.04
CA LYS A 326 14.80 18.70 15.96
C LYS A 326 16.28 18.96 15.66
#